data_AF-A0A9N8V1I5-F1
#
_entry.id   AF-A0A9N8V1I5-F1
#
_cell.length_a   1.000
_cell.length_b   1.000
_cell.length_c   1.000
_cell.angle_alpha   90.00
_cell.angle_beta   90.00
_cell.angle_gamma   90.00
#
_symmetry.space_group_name_H-M   'P 1'
#
loop_
_entity.id
_entity.type
_entity.pdbx_description
1 polymer ?
#
loop_
_entity_poly.entity_id
_entity_poly.type
_entity_poly.pdbx_seq_one_letter_code
_entity_poly.pdbx_strand_id
1 'polypeptide(L)'
;MEDERPIRPQVVGPQIGTSAGNFFQTDHDLLVQGRRAAKRENKAGEPIEITSKALCLLLAEYEGRKTVKLFKGHTGPVTCLGLWYKNGEEYLITGSWDQTLIKWNTKTKEQLKIFSKHTDFVKSLTIAHTTGTLYSGSSDRQILSWNLDTGDLLPVIMKGHTRGIEDLVFDESEKHLYSASSDRHIRKWNPATGECLQLFEDHLTSVYFIRVVDEVMWSASADKTVKRWDLVTGKVDTTFTHPDFVKCLVELGPYLITGGRDEDIRVFDIGTGKIIKTMEGHFDEVSCMAARGTMVYTGSLDCTVRRWSVTAKDLAQSTDAEKSKSEHEPSSSSLKNNTTANTKTMLTEEEEKELAELIGSDDE
;
A
#
# COMPACT_ATOMS: atom_id res chain seq x y z
N MET A 1 11.94 -69.72 -13.44
CA MET A 1 12.04 -68.98 -12.17
C MET A 1 12.74 -67.69 -12.53
N GLU A 2 11.96 -66.68 -12.89
CA GLU A 2 12.45 -65.43 -13.47
C GLU A 2 12.82 -64.43 -12.37
N ASP A 3 13.90 -63.70 -12.64
CA ASP A 3 14.60 -62.74 -11.80
C ASP A 3 13.73 -61.55 -11.34
N GLU A 4 13.65 -61.34 -10.03
CA GLU A 4 13.19 -60.07 -9.44
C GLU A 4 14.31 -59.01 -9.55
N ARG A 5 14.06 -57.93 -10.30
CA ARG A 5 14.90 -56.71 -10.29
C ARG A 5 14.33 -55.71 -9.28
N PRO A 6 15.18 -54.99 -8.52
CA PRO A 6 14.71 -54.04 -7.51
C PRO A 6 14.15 -52.77 -8.16
N ILE A 7 13.00 -52.32 -7.64
CA ILE A 7 12.33 -51.07 -8.03
C ILE A 7 13.18 -49.89 -7.52
N ARG A 8 13.70 -49.06 -8.45
CA ARG A 8 14.34 -47.79 -8.10
C ARG A 8 13.27 -46.74 -7.79
N PRO A 9 13.41 -45.92 -6.73
CA PRO A 9 12.51 -44.79 -6.51
C PRO A 9 12.68 -43.77 -7.64
N GLN A 10 11.57 -43.37 -8.26
CA GLN A 10 11.55 -42.25 -9.19
C GLN A 10 11.78 -40.96 -8.40
N VAL A 11 12.97 -40.38 -8.57
CA VAL A 11 13.23 -38.99 -8.18
C VAL A 11 12.47 -38.12 -9.17
N VAL A 12 11.32 -37.59 -8.77
CA VAL A 12 10.63 -36.54 -9.52
C VAL A 12 11.39 -35.24 -9.27
N GLY A 13 12.39 -34.97 -10.11
CA GLY A 13 12.98 -33.64 -10.20
C GLY A 13 12.00 -32.64 -10.83
N PRO A 14 12.21 -31.33 -10.65
CA PRO A 14 11.37 -30.30 -11.26
C PRO A 14 11.32 -30.52 -12.78
N GLN A 15 10.11 -30.55 -13.34
CA GLN A 15 9.93 -30.70 -14.78
C GLN A 15 10.34 -29.41 -15.47
N ILE A 16 11.51 -29.42 -16.11
CA ILE A 16 12.00 -28.29 -16.90
C ILE A 16 11.12 -28.18 -18.15
N GLY A 17 10.35 -27.10 -18.25
CA GLY A 17 9.54 -26.79 -19.43
C GLY A 17 10.41 -26.75 -20.70
N THR A 18 9.96 -27.40 -21.77
CA THR A 18 10.72 -27.59 -23.02
C THR A 18 10.66 -26.40 -23.98
N SER A 19 10.09 -25.27 -23.57
CA SER A 19 10.04 -24.05 -24.38
C SER A 19 11.25 -23.16 -24.09
N ALA A 20 11.97 -22.78 -25.16
CA ALA A 20 13.21 -21.98 -25.09
C ALA A 20 13.07 -20.58 -24.44
N GLY A 21 11.86 -20.16 -24.07
CA GLY A 21 11.58 -18.92 -23.34
C GLY A 21 11.30 -19.08 -21.84
N ASN A 22 11.13 -20.31 -21.33
CA ASN A 22 10.70 -20.58 -19.94
C ASN A 22 11.82 -21.17 -19.07
N PHE A 23 13.08 -21.07 -19.50
CA PHE A 23 14.22 -21.84 -18.96
C PHE A 23 14.57 -21.55 -17.49
N PHE A 24 13.92 -20.55 -16.87
CA PHE A 24 14.10 -20.18 -15.45
C PHE A 24 12.79 -19.86 -14.71
N GLN A 25 11.62 -20.16 -15.28
CA GLN A 25 10.35 -19.89 -14.60
C GLN A 25 9.91 -21.11 -13.80
N THR A 26 9.54 -20.89 -12.54
CA THR A 26 8.95 -21.95 -11.72
C THR A 26 7.53 -22.27 -12.20
N ASP A 27 7.01 -23.44 -11.88
CA ASP A 27 5.61 -23.79 -12.16
C ASP A 27 4.65 -22.78 -11.52
N HIS A 28 5.03 -22.23 -10.37
CA HIS A 28 4.30 -21.16 -9.70
C HIS A 28 4.26 -19.88 -10.54
N ASP A 29 5.39 -19.45 -11.12
CA ASP A 29 5.44 -18.25 -11.98
C ASP A 29 4.58 -18.39 -13.21
N LEU A 30 4.57 -19.59 -13.82
CA LEU A 30 3.73 -19.90 -14.98
C LEU A 30 2.23 -19.87 -14.62
N LEU A 31 1.86 -20.41 -13.45
CA LEU A 31 0.49 -20.34 -12.94
C LEU A 31 0.06 -18.90 -12.66
N VAL A 32 0.93 -18.09 -12.05
CA VAL A 32 0.67 -16.66 -11.80
C VAL A 32 0.50 -15.92 -13.13
N GLN A 33 1.38 -16.14 -14.11
CA GLN A 33 1.25 -15.54 -15.43
C GLN A 33 -0.04 -15.95 -16.15
N GLY A 34 -0.42 -17.23 -16.08
CA GLY A 34 -1.67 -17.72 -16.65
C GLY A 34 -2.90 -17.06 -16.01
N ARG A 35 -2.90 -16.95 -14.67
CA ARG A 35 -3.95 -16.26 -13.89
C ARG A 35 -4.05 -14.79 -14.27
N ARG A 36 -2.90 -14.10 -14.38
CA ARG A 36 -2.83 -12.68 -14.79
C ARG A 36 -3.32 -12.47 -16.22
N ALA A 37 -2.92 -13.34 -17.15
CA ALA A 37 -3.38 -13.29 -18.53
C ALA A 37 -4.91 -13.46 -18.63
N ALA A 38 -5.50 -14.37 -17.84
CA ALA A 38 -6.94 -14.58 -17.81
C ALA A 38 -7.71 -13.36 -17.25
N LYS A 39 -7.16 -12.68 -16.24
CA LYS A 39 -7.78 -11.49 -15.64
C LYS A 39 -7.53 -10.19 -16.43
N ARG A 40 -6.62 -10.18 -17.42
CA ARG A 40 -6.24 -8.97 -18.16
C ARG A 40 -7.41 -8.29 -18.85
N GLU A 41 -8.39 -9.06 -19.30
CA GLU A 41 -9.59 -8.55 -19.99
C GLU A 41 -10.71 -8.12 -19.02
N ASN A 42 -10.47 -8.16 -17.71
CA ASN A 42 -11.48 -7.78 -16.72
C ASN A 42 -11.79 -6.27 -16.79
N LYS A 43 -13.07 -5.95 -17.07
CA LYS A 43 -13.58 -4.57 -17.21
C LYS A 43 -14.18 -3.99 -15.92
N ALA A 44 -14.13 -4.72 -14.80
CA ALA A 44 -14.63 -4.23 -13.52
C ALA A 44 -13.90 -2.94 -13.08
N GLY A 45 -14.63 -1.96 -12.57
CA GLY A 45 -14.04 -0.70 -12.13
C GLY A 45 -13.46 0.16 -13.25
N GLU A 46 -14.08 0.15 -14.44
CA GLU A 46 -13.78 1.07 -15.55
C GLU A 46 -12.27 1.34 -15.76
N PRO A 47 -11.49 0.33 -16.17
CA PRO A 47 -10.04 0.42 -16.19
C PRO A 47 -9.54 1.49 -17.15
N ILE A 48 -8.62 2.30 -16.66
CA ILE A 48 -7.82 3.25 -17.43
C ILE A 48 -6.43 2.65 -17.57
N GLU A 49 -6.10 2.18 -18.77
CA GLU A 49 -4.77 1.66 -19.07
C GLU A 49 -3.74 2.79 -19.06
N ILE A 50 -2.65 2.57 -18.32
CA ILE A 50 -1.49 3.44 -18.27
C ILE A 50 -0.28 2.71 -18.82
N THR A 51 0.72 3.46 -19.30
CA THR A 51 1.90 2.87 -19.96
C THR A 51 2.89 2.22 -19.00
N SER A 52 2.74 2.46 -17.70
CA SER A 52 3.67 2.04 -16.65
C SER A 52 2.91 1.66 -15.38
N LYS A 53 3.55 0.94 -14.47
CA LYS A 53 2.98 0.59 -13.17
C LYS A 53 2.62 1.85 -12.38
N ALA A 54 1.47 1.86 -11.72
CA ALA A 54 1.13 2.91 -10.77
C ALA A 54 1.74 2.55 -9.40
N LEU A 55 2.50 3.47 -8.81
CA LEU A 55 3.02 3.32 -7.44
C LEU A 55 2.35 4.29 -6.46
N CYS A 56 1.94 5.45 -6.97
CA CYS A 56 1.27 6.48 -6.21
C CYS A 56 0.20 7.16 -7.07
N LEU A 57 -0.81 7.69 -6.41
CA LEU A 57 -1.92 8.38 -7.04
C LEU A 57 -2.28 9.62 -6.21
N LEU A 58 -2.54 10.72 -6.90
CA LEU A 58 -3.04 11.95 -6.29
C LEU A 58 -4.17 12.50 -7.15
N LEU A 59 -5.27 12.88 -6.52
CA LEU A 59 -6.39 13.54 -7.20
C LEU A 59 -6.22 15.05 -7.11
N ALA A 60 -6.36 15.73 -8.23
CA ALA A 60 -6.25 17.18 -8.35
C ALA A 60 -7.51 17.75 -9.02
N GLU A 61 -7.95 18.92 -8.56
CA GLU A 61 -8.98 19.68 -9.28
C GLU A 61 -8.37 20.35 -10.50
N TYR A 62 -9.01 20.19 -11.65
CA TYR A 62 -8.50 20.75 -12.90
C TYR A 62 -9.63 21.38 -13.71
N GLU A 63 -9.57 22.71 -13.80
CA GLU A 63 -10.48 23.51 -14.62
C GLU A 63 -9.92 23.62 -16.04
N GLY A 64 -10.14 22.59 -16.86
CA GLY A 64 -9.67 22.60 -18.23
C GLY A 64 -10.09 21.38 -19.05
N ARG A 65 -9.71 21.36 -20.33
CA ARG A 65 -9.86 20.17 -21.18
C ARG A 65 -8.90 19.09 -20.70
N LYS A 66 -9.31 17.82 -20.73
CA LYS A 66 -8.47 16.66 -20.38
C LYS A 66 -7.10 16.76 -21.08
N THR A 67 -6.05 17.01 -20.33
CA THR A 67 -4.66 17.07 -20.82
C THR A 67 -3.79 16.09 -20.08
N VAL A 68 -2.87 15.45 -20.79
CA VAL A 68 -1.79 14.67 -20.19
C VAL A 68 -0.54 15.55 -20.13
N LYS A 69 0.00 15.75 -18.94
CA LYS A 69 1.29 16.42 -18.72
C LYS A 69 2.31 15.36 -18.34
N LEU A 70 3.47 15.39 -18.99
CA LEU A 70 4.57 14.47 -18.73
C LEU A 70 5.74 15.25 -18.13
N PHE A 71 6.13 14.89 -16.91
CA PHE A 71 7.27 15.45 -16.20
C PHE A 71 8.41 14.43 -16.27
N LYS A 72 9.54 14.83 -16.87
CA LYS A 72 10.73 13.97 -17.02
C LYS A 72 11.88 14.58 -16.24
N GLY A 73 12.49 13.81 -15.35
CA GLY A 73 13.71 14.22 -14.63
C GLY A 73 14.21 13.19 -13.63
N HIS A 74 13.31 12.48 -12.95
CA HIS A 74 13.70 11.37 -12.08
C HIS A 74 14.34 10.22 -12.87
N THR A 75 15.35 9.58 -12.27
CA THR A 75 16.04 8.40 -12.84
C THR A 75 15.51 7.08 -12.30
N GLY A 76 14.75 7.12 -11.20
CA GLY A 76 14.10 5.98 -10.57
C GLY A 76 12.58 6.09 -10.53
N PRO A 77 11.87 5.02 -10.13
CA PRO A 77 10.42 5.04 -9.92
C PRO A 77 9.97 6.14 -8.97
N VAL A 78 8.94 6.89 -9.36
CA VAL A 78 8.29 7.90 -8.52
C VAL A 78 7.32 7.19 -7.57
N THR A 79 7.53 7.39 -6.28
CA THR A 79 6.83 6.67 -5.19
C THR A 79 5.81 7.52 -4.47
N CYS A 80 5.97 8.84 -4.51
CA CYS A 80 5.12 9.75 -3.77
C CYS A 80 4.98 11.08 -4.50
N LEU A 81 3.82 11.70 -4.31
CA LEU A 81 3.39 12.93 -4.98
C LEU A 81 2.73 13.85 -3.97
N GLY A 82 2.92 15.15 -4.14
CA GLY A 82 2.22 16.17 -3.35
C GLY A 82 1.96 17.40 -4.18
N LEU A 83 0.81 18.04 -3.95
CA LEU A 83 0.49 19.32 -4.57
C LEU A 83 0.63 20.42 -3.53
N TRP A 84 1.27 21.51 -3.94
CA TRP A 84 1.44 22.69 -3.13
C TRP A 84 0.92 23.89 -3.89
N TYR A 85 -0.01 24.62 -3.27
CA TYR A 85 -0.61 25.82 -3.82
C TYR A 85 -0.05 27.04 -3.09
N LYS A 86 0.54 27.97 -3.84
CA LYS A 86 1.02 29.24 -3.29
C LYS A 86 0.79 30.37 -4.29
N ASN A 87 0.25 31.49 -3.81
CA ASN A 87 0.03 32.71 -4.60
C ASN A 87 -0.76 32.49 -5.91
N GLY A 88 -1.70 31.54 -5.93
CA GLY A 88 -2.46 31.19 -7.14
C GLY A 88 -1.68 30.36 -8.17
N GLU A 89 -0.49 29.90 -7.81
CA GLU A 89 0.30 28.93 -8.56
C GLU A 89 0.24 27.55 -7.92
N GLU A 90 0.25 26.53 -8.77
CA GLU A 90 0.26 25.13 -8.39
C GLU A 90 1.65 24.55 -8.69
N TYR A 91 2.20 23.89 -7.68
CA TYR A 91 3.48 23.20 -7.76
C TYR A 91 3.26 21.72 -7.45
N LEU A 92 3.89 20.87 -8.23
CA LEU A 92 3.94 19.44 -7.98
C LEU A 92 5.26 19.11 -7.29
N ILE A 93 5.23 18.34 -6.22
CA ILE A 93 6.39 17.74 -5.58
C ILE A 93 6.34 16.25 -5.86
N THR A 94 7.47 15.68 -6.30
CA THR A 94 7.61 14.24 -6.55
C THR A 94 8.80 13.71 -5.76
N GLY A 95 8.66 12.54 -5.16
CA GLY A 95 9.76 11.79 -4.55
C GLY A 95 9.99 10.45 -5.25
N SER A 96 11.23 9.99 -5.29
CA SER A 96 11.63 8.83 -6.09
C SER A 96 12.67 7.96 -5.39
N TRP A 97 12.80 6.73 -5.88
CA TRP A 97 13.90 5.82 -5.58
C TRP A 97 15.27 6.33 -6.04
N ASP A 98 15.34 7.38 -6.85
CA ASP A 98 16.63 8.04 -7.13
C ASP A 98 17.17 8.89 -5.97
N GLN A 99 16.56 8.78 -4.78
CA GLN A 99 16.96 9.45 -3.54
C GLN A 99 16.71 10.97 -3.57
N THR A 100 16.02 11.46 -4.59
CA THR A 100 15.71 12.89 -4.74
C THR A 100 14.23 13.18 -4.62
N LEU A 101 13.93 14.42 -4.21
CA LEU A 101 12.63 15.03 -4.46
C LEU A 101 12.79 16.15 -5.48
N ILE A 102 11.78 16.36 -6.31
CA ILE A 102 11.77 17.42 -7.31
C ILE A 102 10.52 18.27 -7.17
N LYS A 103 10.70 19.60 -7.14
CA LYS A 103 9.62 20.59 -7.24
C LYS A 103 9.45 21.03 -8.68
N TRP A 104 8.24 20.94 -9.19
CA TRP A 104 7.86 21.27 -10.56
C TRP A 104 6.84 22.40 -10.58
N ASN A 105 6.91 23.24 -11.61
CA ASN A 105 5.80 24.13 -11.95
C ASN A 105 4.77 23.35 -12.77
N THR A 106 3.50 23.25 -12.34
CA THR A 106 2.52 22.44 -13.09
C THR A 106 2.08 23.07 -14.41
N LYS A 107 2.21 24.40 -14.56
CA LYS A 107 1.85 25.13 -15.79
C LYS A 107 2.98 25.02 -16.83
N THR A 108 4.21 25.34 -16.45
CA THR A 108 5.37 25.32 -17.39
C THR A 108 5.99 23.95 -17.57
N LYS A 109 5.76 23.03 -16.61
CA LYS A 109 6.38 21.69 -16.52
C LYS A 109 7.89 21.72 -16.27
N GLU A 110 8.40 22.88 -15.87
CA GLU A 110 9.82 23.05 -15.60
C GLU A 110 10.15 22.52 -14.21
N GLN A 111 11.34 21.95 -14.12
CA GLN A 111 11.97 21.56 -12.87
C GLN A 111 12.50 22.81 -12.16
N LEU A 112 11.95 23.15 -11.00
CA LEU A 112 12.32 24.34 -10.24
C LEU A 112 13.44 24.06 -9.25
N LYS A 113 13.36 22.93 -8.53
CA LYS A 113 14.31 22.58 -7.47
C LYS A 113 14.45 21.07 -7.33
N ILE A 114 15.67 20.62 -7.04
CA ILE A 114 15.97 19.24 -6.62
C ILE A 114 16.39 19.27 -5.15
N PHE A 115 15.85 18.36 -4.36
CA PHE A 115 16.20 18.11 -2.96
C PHE A 115 16.93 16.77 -2.89
N SER A 116 18.25 16.78 -2.67
CA SER A 116 19.11 15.60 -2.79
C SER A 116 20.01 15.41 -1.56
N LYS A 117 19.40 15.22 -0.39
CA LYS A 117 20.13 14.90 0.87
C LYS A 117 19.86 13.51 1.42
N HIS A 118 18.76 12.88 1.04
CA HIS A 118 18.51 11.50 1.41
C HIS A 118 19.61 10.60 0.84
N THR A 119 20.00 9.60 1.62
CA THR A 119 21.04 8.64 1.21
C THR A 119 20.45 7.35 0.62
N ASP A 120 19.13 7.24 0.61
CA ASP A 120 18.38 6.08 0.13
C ASP A 120 16.99 6.52 -0.38
N PHE A 121 16.21 5.57 -0.90
CA PHE A 121 14.96 5.79 -1.62
C PHE A 121 13.97 6.64 -0.84
N VAL A 122 13.46 7.71 -1.47
CA VAL A 122 12.34 8.48 -0.92
C VAL A 122 11.07 7.68 -1.17
N LYS A 123 10.29 7.45 -0.13
CA LYS A 123 9.07 6.62 -0.21
C LYS A 123 7.80 7.40 0.05
N SER A 124 7.86 8.41 0.92
CA SER A 124 6.70 9.25 1.21
C SER A 124 7.10 10.70 1.38
N LEU A 125 6.12 11.57 1.15
CA LEU A 125 6.23 12.99 1.36
C LEU A 125 4.91 13.52 1.90
N THR A 126 4.99 14.58 2.70
CA THR A 126 3.81 15.35 3.10
C THR A 126 4.17 16.82 3.22
N ILE A 127 3.18 17.70 3.07
CA ILE A 127 3.38 19.15 3.01
C ILE A 127 2.57 19.78 4.13
N ALA A 128 3.23 20.58 4.97
CA ALA A 128 2.57 21.51 5.86
C ALA A 128 2.25 22.78 5.06
N HIS A 129 0.96 22.98 4.75
CA HIS A 129 0.51 24.10 3.93
C HIS A 129 0.57 25.43 4.68
N THR A 130 0.45 25.40 6.02
CA THR A 130 0.53 26.60 6.87
C THR A 130 1.92 27.25 6.84
N THR A 131 2.98 26.43 6.87
CA THR A 131 4.37 26.91 6.91
C THR A 131 5.08 26.85 5.56
N GLY A 132 4.53 26.13 4.58
CA GLY A 132 5.22 25.85 3.32
C GLY A 132 6.42 24.92 3.50
N THR A 133 6.32 23.97 4.44
CA THR A 133 7.39 23.01 4.75
C THR A 133 7.06 21.65 4.15
N LEU A 134 8.00 21.07 3.42
CA LEU A 134 7.94 19.71 2.90
C LEU A 134 8.64 18.77 3.87
N TYR A 135 8.01 17.65 4.19
CA TYR A 135 8.60 16.56 4.95
C TYR A 135 8.74 15.35 4.03
N SER A 136 9.91 14.72 4.03
CA SER A 136 10.19 13.56 3.20
C SER A 136 10.71 12.41 4.05
N GLY A 137 10.12 11.23 3.84
CA GLY A 137 10.46 9.99 4.50
C GLY A 137 11.18 9.06 3.54
N SER A 138 12.29 8.48 3.99
CA SER A 138 13.15 7.64 3.16
C SER A 138 13.49 6.31 3.83
N SER A 139 13.93 5.36 3.01
CA SER A 139 14.60 4.12 3.42
C SER A 139 15.85 4.37 4.28
N ASP A 140 16.42 5.58 4.25
CA ASP A 140 17.55 5.98 5.10
C ASP A 140 17.20 6.16 6.58
N ARG A 141 15.93 5.87 6.95
CA ARG A 141 15.39 5.87 8.32
C ARG A 141 15.21 7.26 8.90
N GLN A 142 15.35 8.30 8.07
CA GLN A 142 15.23 9.71 8.49
C GLN A 142 14.06 10.40 7.81
N ILE A 143 13.43 11.29 8.57
CA ILE A 143 12.49 12.27 8.00
C ILE A 143 13.24 13.59 7.93
N LEU A 144 13.37 14.12 6.72
CA LEU A 144 13.98 15.42 6.46
C LEU A 144 12.89 16.46 6.23
N SER A 145 13.16 17.69 6.64
CA SER A 145 12.26 18.82 6.46
C SER A 145 12.90 19.90 5.59
N TRP A 146 12.12 20.47 4.68
CA TRP A 146 12.61 21.37 3.63
C TRP A 146 11.71 22.59 3.53
N ASN A 147 12.32 23.76 3.34
CA ASN A 147 11.58 24.96 3.00
C ASN A 147 11.23 24.93 1.51
N LEU A 148 9.93 24.94 1.16
CA LEU A 148 9.50 24.87 -0.25
C LEU A 148 9.79 26.15 -1.05
N ASP A 149 10.01 27.28 -0.39
CA ASP A 149 10.34 28.56 -1.03
C ASP A 149 11.81 28.64 -1.40
N THR A 150 12.70 28.46 -0.43
CA THR A 150 14.15 28.57 -0.66
C THR A 150 14.74 27.27 -1.22
N GLY A 151 14.09 26.15 -0.93
CA GLY A 151 14.58 24.81 -1.24
C GLY A 151 15.67 24.33 -0.28
N ASP A 152 15.82 24.97 0.87
CA ASP A 152 16.85 24.64 1.85
C ASP A 152 16.39 23.53 2.79
N LEU A 153 17.35 22.71 3.21
CA LEU A 153 17.15 21.75 4.30
C LEU A 153 17.04 22.51 5.62
N LEU A 154 15.98 22.23 6.37
CA LEU A 154 15.81 22.77 7.71
C LEU A 154 16.65 21.95 8.72
N PRO A 155 17.10 22.57 9.84
CA PRO A 155 17.98 21.90 10.80
C PRO A 155 17.30 20.76 11.57
N VAL A 156 15.97 20.70 11.56
CA VAL A 156 15.19 19.68 12.28
C VAL A 156 15.17 18.39 11.48
N ILE A 157 15.85 17.38 12.00
CA ILE A 157 15.88 16.01 11.45
C ILE A 157 15.25 15.09 12.49
N MET A 158 14.22 14.35 12.08
CA MET A 158 13.57 13.38 12.96
C MET A 158 14.25 12.02 12.77
N LYS A 159 14.89 11.55 13.84
CA LYS A 159 15.57 10.26 13.93
C LYS A 159 14.94 9.44 15.05
N GLY A 160 14.70 8.15 14.80
CA GLY A 160 14.14 7.25 15.80
C GLY A 160 13.57 5.96 15.24
N HIS A 161 13.25 5.91 13.94
CA HIS A 161 12.95 4.66 13.26
C HIS A 161 14.22 3.84 13.03
N THR A 162 14.11 2.52 13.13
CA THR A 162 15.23 1.59 12.92
C THR A 162 15.26 1.01 11.50
N ARG A 163 14.20 1.20 10.72
CA ARG A 163 14.07 0.82 9.32
C ARG A 163 13.46 1.96 8.50
N GLY A 164 13.33 1.75 7.19
CA GLY A 164 12.81 2.75 6.26
C GLY A 164 11.43 3.29 6.65
N ILE A 165 11.21 4.57 6.37
CA ILE A 165 9.90 5.22 6.52
C ILE A 165 9.09 4.92 5.27
N GLU A 166 7.93 4.31 5.44
CA GLU A 166 7.04 3.95 4.33
C GLU A 166 6.03 5.06 4.06
N ASP A 167 5.52 5.74 5.10
CA ASP A 167 4.49 6.77 4.93
C ASP A 167 4.55 7.90 5.97
N LEU A 168 4.02 9.07 5.59
CA LEU A 168 3.99 10.31 6.36
C LEU A 168 2.64 11.02 6.20
N VAL A 169 2.04 11.42 7.31
CA VAL A 169 0.77 12.17 7.29
C VAL A 169 0.70 13.17 8.44
N PHE A 170 0.11 14.33 8.17
CA PHE A 170 -0.21 15.32 9.20
C PHE A 170 -1.59 15.06 9.81
N ASP A 171 -1.77 15.50 11.06
CA ASP A 171 -3.12 15.78 11.55
C ASP A 171 -3.74 16.97 10.81
N GLU A 172 -5.07 17.11 10.90
CA GLU A 172 -5.79 18.22 10.27
C GLU A 172 -5.32 19.60 10.76
N SER A 173 -4.74 19.65 11.97
CA SER A 173 -4.21 20.88 12.56
C SER A 173 -2.77 21.21 12.14
N GLU A 174 -2.11 20.32 11.39
CA GLU A 174 -0.68 20.37 11.03
C GLU A 174 0.29 20.54 12.22
N LYS A 175 -0.15 20.21 13.44
CA LYS A 175 0.66 20.29 14.66
C LYS A 175 1.47 19.03 14.91
N HIS A 176 1.00 17.89 14.40
CA HIS A 176 1.63 16.60 14.63
C HIS A 176 1.87 15.89 13.31
N LEU A 177 3.09 15.43 13.11
CA LEU A 177 3.44 14.55 12.01
C LEU A 177 3.41 13.11 12.50
N TYR A 178 2.81 12.22 11.73
CA TYR A 178 2.85 10.79 11.96
C TYR A 178 3.71 10.13 10.89
N SER A 179 4.50 9.13 11.28
CA SER A 179 5.30 8.33 10.36
C SER A 179 5.10 6.85 10.59
N ALA A 180 4.90 6.13 9.51
CA ALA A 180 4.86 4.67 9.47
C ALA A 180 6.17 4.12 8.92
N SER A 181 6.62 3.01 9.48
CA SER A 181 7.92 2.43 9.11
C SER A 181 7.85 0.92 8.93
N SER A 182 8.79 0.43 8.14
CA SER A 182 9.14 -0.98 8.06
C SER A 182 9.66 -1.55 9.38
N ASP A 183 9.92 -0.73 10.40
CA ASP A 183 10.28 -1.19 11.74
C ASP A 183 9.11 -1.65 12.59
N ARG A 184 7.88 -1.64 12.02
CA ARG A 184 6.60 -2.06 12.63
C ARG A 184 5.94 -1.00 13.51
N HIS A 185 6.59 0.14 13.71
CA HIS A 185 6.11 1.18 14.60
C HIS A 185 5.55 2.35 13.81
N ILE A 186 4.58 3.02 14.43
CA ILE A 186 4.13 4.34 14.00
C ILE A 186 4.59 5.34 15.07
N ARG A 187 5.14 6.47 14.66
CA ARG A 187 5.61 7.53 15.57
C ARG A 187 4.85 8.82 15.34
N LYS A 188 4.48 9.48 16.44
CA LYS A 188 3.99 10.87 16.45
C LYS A 188 5.16 11.80 16.76
N TRP A 189 5.28 12.86 15.99
CA TRP A 189 6.36 13.83 16.08
C TRP A 189 5.85 15.24 16.30
N ASN A 190 6.66 16.03 17.01
CA ASN A 190 6.56 17.48 16.95
C ASN A 190 7.39 17.98 15.76
N PRO A 191 6.78 18.52 14.69
CA PRO A 191 7.50 18.97 13.50
C PRO A 191 8.47 20.13 13.77
N ALA A 192 8.22 20.95 14.81
CA ALA A 192 9.05 22.09 15.14
C ALA A 192 10.33 21.71 15.90
N THR A 193 10.28 20.68 16.74
CA THR A 193 11.43 20.24 17.55
C THR A 193 12.10 18.98 17.01
N GLY A 194 11.38 18.18 16.23
CA GLY A 194 11.81 16.87 15.76
C GLY A 194 11.73 15.77 16.83
N GLU A 195 11.12 16.06 17.97
CA GLU A 195 10.98 15.11 19.07
C GLU A 195 9.85 14.11 18.79
N CYS A 196 10.10 12.84 19.13
CA CYS A 196 9.06 11.83 19.12
C CYS A 196 8.22 11.97 20.40
N LEU A 197 6.93 12.30 20.21
CA LEU A 197 5.98 12.53 21.30
C LEU A 197 5.33 11.23 21.78
N GLN A 198 5.10 10.29 20.85
CA GLN A 198 4.37 9.06 21.14
C GLN A 198 4.76 7.97 20.14
N LEU A 199 4.76 6.73 20.65
CA LEU A 199 5.00 5.51 19.89
C LEU A 199 3.73 4.66 19.90
N PHE A 200 3.34 4.13 18.75
CA PHE A 200 2.22 3.20 18.60
C PHE A 200 2.77 1.82 18.26
N GLU A 201 2.53 0.87 19.16
CA GLU A 201 3.10 -0.49 19.12
C GLU A 201 1.96 -1.50 19.13
N ASP A 202 1.78 -2.24 18.04
CA ASP A 202 0.84 -3.38 17.96
C ASP A 202 1.04 -4.20 16.67
N HIS A 203 1.45 -3.54 15.57
CA HIS A 203 1.75 -4.21 14.31
C HIS A 203 2.93 -5.18 14.43
N LEU A 204 2.83 -6.33 13.76
CA LEU A 204 3.81 -7.41 13.86
C LEU A 204 4.92 -7.30 12.80
N THR A 205 4.68 -6.59 11.71
CA THR A 205 5.58 -6.39 10.57
C THR A 205 5.41 -4.96 9.98
N SER A 206 6.05 -4.66 8.85
CA SER A 206 6.11 -3.31 8.27
C SER A 206 4.75 -2.62 8.17
N VAL A 207 4.69 -1.35 8.55
CA VAL A 207 3.51 -0.49 8.33
C VAL A 207 3.72 0.29 7.05
N TYR A 208 2.88 0.07 6.04
CA TYR A 208 3.06 0.64 4.71
C TYR A 208 2.36 1.97 4.50
N PHE A 209 1.23 2.19 5.17
CA PHE A 209 0.40 3.36 4.91
C PHE A 209 -0.35 3.77 6.17
N ILE A 210 -0.50 5.08 6.36
CA ILE A 210 -1.26 5.66 7.45
C ILE A 210 -2.18 6.77 6.96
N ARG A 211 -3.34 6.88 7.60
CA ARG A 211 -4.30 7.95 7.35
C ARG A 211 -4.78 8.50 8.67
N VAL A 212 -4.76 9.81 8.82
CA VAL A 212 -5.35 10.50 9.98
C VAL A 212 -6.61 11.23 9.50
N VAL A 213 -7.70 11.06 10.25
CA VAL A 213 -8.97 11.75 10.07
C VAL A 213 -9.50 12.06 11.48
N ASP A 214 -9.72 13.32 11.79
CA ASP A 214 -10.03 13.77 13.15
C ASP A 214 -9.02 13.22 14.20
N GLU A 215 -9.52 12.61 15.28
CA GLU A 215 -8.75 12.00 16.38
C GLU A 215 -8.49 10.49 16.16
N VAL A 216 -8.66 10.02 14.93
CA VAL A 216 -8.50 8.62 14.56
C VAL A 216 -7.39 8.48 13.54
N MET A 217 -6.60 7.41 13.70
CA MET A 217 -5.63 6.99 12.70
C MET A 217 -5.94 5.58 12.21
N TRP A 218 -5.85 5.37 10.91
CA TRP A 218 -5.85 4.05 10.29
C TRP A 218 -4.44 3.71 9.83
N SER A 219 -4.04 2.45 9.99
CA SER A 219 -2.77 1.94 9.49
C SER A 219 -2.96 0.63 8.72
N ALA A 220 -2.24 0.48 7.61
CA ALA A 220 -2.17 -0.74 6.82
C ALA A 220 -0.77 -1.35 6.88
N SER A 221 -0.69 -2.67 7.04
CA SER A 221 0.57 -3.37 7.29
C SER A 221 0.75 -4.65 6.48
N ALA A 222 2.02 -5.05 6.35
CA ALA A 222 2.44 -6.38 5.90
C ALA A 222 1.98 -7.51 6.85
N ASP A 223 1.50 -7.22 8.05
CA ASP A 223 1.02 -8.25 8.97
C ASP A 223 -0.39 -8.74 8.62
N LYS A 224 -0.87 -8.34 7.43
CA LYS A 224 -2.19 -8.67 6.89
C LYS A 224 -3.32 -8.06 7.72
N THR A 225 -3.04 -6.97 8.44
CA THR A 225 -4.04 -6.25 9.22
C THR A 225 -4.13 -4.78 8.87
N VAL A 226 -5.33 -4.25 9.09
CA VAL A 226 -5.59 -2.81 9.16
C VAL A 226 -6.05 -2.49 10.56
N LYS A 227 -5.40 -1.52 11.22
CA LYS A 227 -5.70 -1.15 12.60
C LYS A 227 -6.23 0.27 12.68
N ARG A 228 -7.22 0.46 13.55
CA ARG A 228 -7.74 1.76 13.96
C ARG A 228 -7.13 2.14 15.30
N TRP A 229 -6.56 3.33 15.39
CA TRP A 229 -5.94 3.86 16.60
C TRP A 229 -6.73 5.07 17.07
N ASP A 230 -6.97 5.12 18.36
CA ASP A 230 -7.43 6.33 19.03
C ASP A 230 -6.19 7.19 19.35
N LEU A 231 -6.12 8.39 18.77
CA LEU A 231 -4.98 9.29 18.93
C LEU A 231 -4.92 9.94 20.32
N VAL A 232 -6.01 9.94 21.08
CA VAL A 232 -6.07 10.45 22.45
C VAL A 232 -5.48 9.43 23.42
N THR A 233 -5.85 8.15 23.28
CA THR A 233 -5.40 7.09 24.20
C THR A 233 -4.15 6.35 23.73
N GLY A 234 -3.84 6.42 22.43
CA GLY A 234 -2.73 5.69 21.83
C GLY A 234 -2.98 4.20 21.59
N LYS A 235 -4.22 3.73 21.79
CA LYS A 235 -4.54 2.31 21.75
C LYS A 235 -5.26 1.92 20.46
N VAL A 236 -5.12 0.65 20.11
CA VAL A 236 -5.90 0.05 19.03
C VAL A 236 -7.34 -0.13 19.49
N ASP A 237 -8.27 0.43 18.70
CA ASP A 237 -9.71 0.33 18.89
C ASP A 237 -10.27 -0.88 18.12
N THR A 238 -9.94 -0.98 16.83
CA THR A 238 -10.46 -2.01 15.92
C THR A 238 -9.35 -2.57 15.04
N THR A 239 -9.42 -3.86 14.71
CA THR A 239 -8.51 -4.53 13.76
C THR A 239 -9.32 -5.28 12.71
N PHE A 240 -8.98 -5.07 11.43
CA PHE A 240 -9.48 -5.85 10.30
C PHE A 240 -8.38 -6.76 9.78
N THR A 241 -8.74 -8.00 9.44
CA THR A 241 -7.80 -9.02 8.95
C THR A 241 -8.01 -9.26 7.46
N HIS A 242 -6.90 -9.43 6.75
CA HIS A 242 -6.82 -9.68 5.32
C HIS A 242 -6.12 -11.01 5.01
N PRO A 243 -6.35 -11.58 3.81
CA PRO A 243 -5.60 -12.77 3.35
C PRO A 243 -4.11 -12.49 3.11
N ASP A 244 -3.74 -11.26 2.76
CA ASP A 244 -2.37 -10.87 2.43
C ASP A 244 -2.08 -9.40 2.83
N PHE A 245 -0.89 -8.90 2.50
CA PHE A 245 -0.38 -7.57 2.87
C PHE A 245 -1.32 -6.47 2.40
N VAL A 246 -1.56 -5.48 3.27
CA VAL A 246 -2.38 -4.30 2.95
C VAL A 246 -1.46 -3.11 2.72
N LYS A 247 -1.66 -2.41 1.60
CA LYS A 247 -0.74 -1.37 1.12
C LYS A 247 -1.35 0.01 1.08
N CYS A 248 -2.67 0.11 0.89
CA CYS A 248 -3.36 1.37 0.79
C CYS A 248 -4.77 1.26 1.37
N LEU A 249 -5.27 2.40 1.87
CA LEU A 249 -6.63 2.51 2.36
C LEU A 249 -7.20 3.91 2.14
N VAL A 250 -8.52 4.03 2.18
CA VAL A 250 -9.24 5.30 2.22
C VAL A 250 -10.52 5.17 3.02
N GLU A 251 -10.84 6.21 3.78
CA GLU A 251 -12.10 6.32 4.51
C GLU A 251 -13.14 7.05 3.66
N LEU A 252 -14.35 6.51 3.60
CA LEU A 252 -15.47 7.04 2.83
C LEU A 252 -16.76 7.05 3.67
N GLY A 253 -16.86 8.01 4.59
CA GLY A 253 -17.97 8.07 5.54
C GLY A 253 -17.93 6.86 6.49
N PRO A 254 -19.00 6.04 6.59
CA PRO A 254 -19.01 4.89 7.49
C PRO A 254 -18.21 3.68 6.96
N TYR A 255 -17.57 3.81 5.80
CA TYR A 255 -16.89 2.71 5.14
C TYR A 255 -15.38 2.91 5.08
N LEU A 256 -14.64 1.83 5.31
CA LEU A 256 -13.21 1.77 5.07
C LEU A 256 -12.94 0.91 3.84
N ILE A 257 -12.15 1.44 2.91
CA ILE A 257 -11.81 0.74 1.68
C ILE A 257 -10.32 0.47 1.67
N THR A 258 -9.94 -0.76 1.40
CA THR A 258 -8.57 -1.26 1.56
C THR A 258 -8.13 -2.01 0.30
N GLY A 259 -6.84 -1.90 -0.06
CA GLY A 259 -6.23 -2.66 -1.14
C GLY A 259 -4.80 -3.07 -0.80
N GLY A 260 -4.32 -4.14 -1.44
CA GLY A 260 -3.01 -4.70 -1.13
C GLY A 260 -2.49 -5.72 -2.14
N ARG A 261 -1.66 -6.64 -1.66
CA ARG A 261 -0.95 -7.65 -2.47
C ARG A 261 -1.90 -8.70 -3.08
N ASP A 262 -3.04 -8.94 -2.43
CA ASP A 262 -4.03 -9.92 -2.89
C ASP A 262 -4.95 -9.43 -4.01
N GLU A 263 -4.68 -8.25 -4.60
CA GLU A 263 -5.35 -7.67 -5.78
C GLU A 263 -6.79 -7.20 -5.54
N ASP A 264 -7.42 -7.68 -4.48
CA ASP A 264 -8.81 -7.41 -4.14
C ASP A 264 -8.94 -6.08 -3.41
N ILE A 265 -9.99 -5.34 -3.76
CA ILE A 265 -10.38 -4.14 -3.01
C ILE A 265 -11.56 -4.51 -2.12
N ARG A 266 -11.43 -4.28 -0.81
CA ARG A 266 -12.49 -4.63 0.16
C ARG A 266 -13.09 -3.38 0.76
N VAL A 267 -14.41 -3.40 0.92
CA VAL A 267 -15.19 -2.35 1.57
C VAL A 267 -15.70 -2.90 2.90
N PHE A 268 -15.20 -2.34 4.00
CA PHE A 268 -15.61 -2.64 5.35
C PHE A 268 -16.61 -1.61 5.85
N ASP A 269 -17.56 -2.06 6.66
CA ASP A 269 -18.34 -1.21 7.54
C ASP A 269 -17.54 -0.94 8.81
N ILE A 270 -17.25 0.32 9.12
CA ILE A 270 -16.50 0.68 10.33
C ILE A 270 -17.30 0.35 11.59
N GLY A 271 -18.63 0.51 11.55
CA GLY A 271 -19.48 0.31 12.72
C GLY A 271 -19.68 -1.17 13.08
N THR A 272 -19.74 -2.05 12.08
CA THR A 272 -19.94 -3.49 12.32
C THR A 272 -18.66 -4.32 12.20
N GLY A 273 -17.62 -3.75 11.60
CA GLY A 273 -16.34 -4.40 11.32
C GLY A 273 -16.40 -5.53 10.29
N LYS A 274 -17.48 -5.62 9.53
CA LYS A 274 -17.68 -6.66 8.52
C LYS A 274 -17.35 -6.17 7.12
N ILE A 275 -16.89 -7.09 6.27
CA ILE A 275 -16.77 -6.85 4.84
C ILE A 275 -18.19 -6.81 4.25
N ILE A 276 -18.53 -5.71 3.60
CA ILE A 276 -19.80 -5.54 2.88
C ILE A 276 -19.67 -5.99 1.42
N LYS A 277 -18.49 -5.75 0.84
CA LYS A 277 -18.24 -5.97 -0.58
C LYS A 277 -16.77 -6.19 -0.86
N THR A 278 -16.48 -7.19 -1.69
CA THR A 278 -15.19 -7.39 -2.34
C THR A 278 -15.32 -7.02 -3.81
N MET A 279 -14.45 -6.13 -4.28
CA MET A 279 -14.40 -5.66 -5.66
C MET A 279 -13.17 -6.28 -6.34
N GLU A 280 -13.42 -7.26 -7.20
CA GLU A 280 -12.39 -7.96 -7.96
C GLU A 280 -12.23 -7.30 -9.33
N GLY A 281 -11.00 -7.01 -9.72
CA GLY A 281 -10.71 -6.26 -10.94
C GLY A 281 -9.25 -6.34 -11.34
N HIS A 282 -8.38 -5.92 -10.42
CA HIS A 282 -6.95 -5.96 -10.62
C HIS A 282 -6.42 -7.39 -10.71
N PHE A 283 -5.27 -7.53 -11.36
CA PHE A 283 -4.55 -8.82 -11.48
C PHE A 283 -3.11 -8.72 -10.99
N ASP A 284 -2.76 -7.62 -10.35
CA ASP A 284 -1.51 -7.41 -9.64
C ASP A 284 -1.78 -6.51 -8.43
N GLU A 285 -0.80 -6.34 -7.56
CA GLU A 285 -0.90 -5.60 -6.30
C GLU A 285 -1.52 -4.20 -6.48
N VAL A 286 -2.45 -3.85 -5.59
CA VAL A 286 -3.02 -2.50 -5.49
C VAL A 286 -2.11 -1.65 -4.62
N SER A 287 -1.32 -0.79 -5.27
CA SER A 287 -0.24 -0.02 -4.64
C SER A 287 -0.72 1.28 -4.02
N CYS A 288 -1.78 1.89 -4.57
CA CYS A 288 -2.22 3.21 -4.16
C CYS A 288 -3.73 3.40 -4.37
N MET A 289 -4.31 4.25 -3.54
CA MET A 289 -5.74 4.53 -3.56
C MET A 289 -6.02 5.99 -3.23
N ALA A 290 -7.04 6.56 -3.87
CA ALA A 290 -7.56 7.87 -3.54
C ALA A 290 -9.08 7.90 -3.74
N ALA A 291 -9.79 8.72 -2.97
CA ALA A 291 -11.24 8.88 -3.11
C ALA A 291 -11.64 10.34 -3.29
N ARG A 292 -12.74 10.56 -4.01
CA ARG A 292 -13.41 11.86 -4.13
C ARG A 292 -14.92 11.65 -4.21
N GLY A 293 -15.65 12.18 -3.24
CA GLY A 293 -17.09 11.96 -3.14
C GLY A 293 -17.39 10.48 -2.95
N THR A 294 -18.18 9.87 -3.85
CA THR A 294 -18.51 8.44 -3.83
C THR A 294 -17.63 7.60 -4.76
N MET A 295 -16.61 8.20 -5.37
CA MET A 295 -15.74 7.54 -6.33
C MET A 295 -14.39 7.22 -5.70
N VAL A 296 -13.93 6.00 -5.93
CA VAL A 296 -12.62 5.50 -5.48
C VAL A 296 -11.78 5.17 -6.70
N TYR A 297 -10.52 5.57 -6.66
CA TYR A 297 -9.55 5.34 -7.70
C TYR A 297 -8.45 4.47 -7.13
N THR A 298 -8.13 3.37 -7.82
CA THR A 298 -7.10 2.42 -7.40
C THR A 298 -6.05 2.30 -8.48
N GLY A 299 -4.79 2.50 -8.11
CA GLY A 299 -3.65 2.25 -8.98
C GLY A 299 -3.01 0.92 -8.63
N SER A 300 -2.61 0.16 -9.64
CA SER A 300 -2.00 -1.15 -9.47
C SER A 300 -0.73 -1.31 -10.30
N LEU A 301 0.08 -2.30 -9.91
CA LEU A 301 1.23 -2.77 -10.68
C LEU A 301 0.83 -3.48 -11.99
N ASP A 302 -0.47 -3.68 -12.22
CA ASP A 302 -1.05 -4.22 -13.44
C ASP A 302 -1.11 -3.21 -14.60
N CYS A 303 -0.56 -2.01 -14.40
CA CYS A 303 -0.59 -0.88 -15.34
C CYS A 303 -2.02 -0.36 -15.61
N THR A 304 -2.92 -0.46 -14.65
CA THR A 304 -4.25 0.13 -14.71
C THR A 304 -4.52 1.04 -13.52
N VAL A 305 -5.30 2.10 -13.78
CA VAL A 305 -6.02 2.84 -12.75
C VAL A 305 -7.49 2.52 -12.92
N ARG A 306 -8.13 1.94 -11.90
CA ARG A 306 -9.55 1.59 -11.91
C ARG A 306 -10.35 2.61 -11.12
N ARG A 307 -11.56 2.90 -11.59
CA ARG A 307 -12.55 3.77 -10.96
C ARG A 307 -13.75 2.96 -10.48
N TRP A 308 -14.06 3.09 -9.20
CA TRP A 308 -15.12 2.36 -8.53
C TRP A 308 -16.16 3.34 -7.99
N SER A 309 -17.43 3.12 -8.34
CA SER A 309 -18.55 3.78 -7.68
C SER A 309 -18.89 3.02 -6.40
N VAL A 310 -18.80 3.70 -5.27
CA VAL A 310 -19.19 3.17 -3.97
C VAL A 310 -20.35 4.04 -3.46
N THR A 311 -21.57 3.70 -3.91
CA THR A 311 -22.79 4.31 -3.36
C THR A 311 -23.51 3.35 -2.44
N ALA A 312 -24.32 3.90 -1.51
CA ALA A 312 -25.14 3.11 -0.60
C ALA A 312 -26.05 2.09 -1.34
N LYS A 313 -26.50 2.42 -2.57
CA LYS A 313 -27.27 1.48 -3.41
C LYS A 313 -26.42 0.31 -3.90
N ASP A 314 -25.18 0.58 -4.32
CA ASP A 314 -24.24 -0.44 -4.81
C ASP A 314 -23.78 -1.39 -3.69
N LEU A 315 -23.90 -0.95 -2.44
CA LEU A 315 -23.59 -1.71 -1.23
C LEU A 315 -24.81 -2.47 -0.68
N ALA A 316 -26.02 -1.91 -0.81
CA ALA A 316 -27.24 -2.61 -0.42
C ALA A 316 -27.51 -3.85 -1.29
N GLN A 317 -27.29 -3.74 -2.60
CA GLN A 317 -27.50 -4.85 -3.55
C GLN A 317 -26.58 -6.05 -3.30
N SER A 318 -25.35 -5.86 -2.78
CA SER A 318 -24.46 -6.98 -2.45
C SER A 318 -24.95 -7.75 -1.24
N THR A 319 -25.54 -7.07 -0.25
CA THR A 319 -26.07 -7.73 0.95
C THR A 319 -27.29 -8.61 0.68
N ASP A 320 -28.11 -8.28 -0.33
CA ASP A 320 -29.25 -9.11 -0.74
C ASP A 320 -28.83 -10.28 -1.64
N ALA A 321 -27.81 -10.10 -2.47
CA ALA A 321 -27.22 -11.17 -3.29
C ALA A 321 -26.50 -12.24 -2.44
N GLU A 322 -25.88 -11.86 -1.32
CA GLU A 322 -25.29 -12.82 -0.38
C GLU A 322 -26.33 -13.54 0.47
N LYS A 323 -27.41 -12.85 0.89
CA LYS A 323 -28.54 -13.50 1.57
C LYS A 323 -29.22 -14.55 0.70
N SER A 324 -29.48 -14.23 -0.57
CA SER A 324 -30.08 -15.18 -1.52
C SER A 324 -29.16 -16.37 -1.87
N LYS A 325 -27.83 -16.22 -1.78
CA LYS A 325 -26.89 -17.36 -1.88
C LYS A 325 -26.87 -18.21 -0.61
N SER A 326 -27.07 -17.61 0.57
CA SER A 326 -27.14 -18.35 1.84
C SER A 326 -28.46 -19.13 2.05
N GLU A 327 -29.52 -18.80 1.31
CA GLU A 327 -30.82 -19.50 1.36
C GLU A 327 -30.90 -20.71 0.41
N HIS A 328 -29.84 -21.01 -0.34
CA HIS A 328 -29.77 -22.11 -1.31
C HIS A 328 -28.58 -23.06 -1.11
N GLU A 329 -28.25 -23.40 0.15
CA GLU A 329 -27.53 -24.65 0.44
C GLU A 329 -28.51 -25.77 0.83
N PRO A 330 -28.49 -26.93 0.16
CA PRO A 330 -29.28 -28.07 0.59
C PRO A 330 -28.58 -28.78 1.76
N SER A 331 -29.37 -29.04 2.79
CA SER A 331 -29.01 -29.85 3.95
C SER A 331 -28.49 -31.24 3.55
N SER A 332 -27.28 -31.62 4.00
CA SER A 332 -26.94 -33.03 4.19
C SER A 332 -26.03 -33.31 5.39
N SER A 333 -26.63 -34.05 6.33
CA SER A 333 -26.11 -35.05 7.27
C SER A 333 -24.68 -34.96 7.85
N SER A 334 -24.67 -34.76 9.17
CA SER A 334 -23.75 -35.25 10.21
C SER A 334 -22.81 -36.42 9.86
N LEU A 335 -21.52 -36.23 10.16
CA LEU A 335 -20.62 -37.25 10.71
C LEU A 335 -19.66 -36.58 11.70
N LYS A 336 -19.74 -36.99 12.97
CA LYS A 336 -18.81 -36.63 14.03
C LYS A 336 -17.47 -37.33 13.76
N ASN A 337 -16.35 -36.63 13.92
CA ASN A 337 -15.09 -37.23 14.35
C ASN A 337 -14.26 -36.21 15.13
N ASN A 338 -13.90 -36.60 16.36
CA ASN A 338 -12.97 -35.90 17.24
C ASN A 338 -11.53 -36.20 16.81
N THR A 339 -10.71 -35.16 16.64
CA THR A 339 -9.26 -35.28 16.88
C THR A 339 -8.65 -33.91 17.15
N THR A 340 -8.18 -33.73 18.38
CA THR A 340 -7.18 -32.72 18.78
C THR A 340 -5.89 -32.91 17.99
N ALA A 341 -5.41 -31.88 17.30
CA ALA A 341 -4.01 -31.78 16.90
C ALA A 341 -3.60 -30.31 16.70
N ASN A 342 -2.56 -29.96 17.46
CA ASN A 342 -1.80 -28.72 17.47
C ASN A 342 -1.17 -28.47 16.08
N THR A 343 -1.43 -27.34 15.43
CA THR A 343 -0.69 -26.94 14.22
C THR A 343 -0.19 -25.51 14.35
N LYS A 344 1.09 -25.46 14.74
CA LYS A 344 2.03 -24.37 14.54
C LYS A 344 1.99 -23.95 13.07
N THR A 345 1.56 -22.72 12.81
CA THR A 345 1.61 -22.08 11.49
C THR A 345 3.07 -21.98 11.04
N MET A 346 3.44 -22.75 10.03
CA MET A 346 4.73 -22.63 9.34
C MET A 346 4.61 -21.51 8.30
N LEU A 347 5.60 -20.62 8.27
CA LEU A 347 5.73 -19.55 7.28
C LEU A 347 5.99 -20.17 5.90
N THR A 348 5.59 -19.48 4.84
CA THR A 348 5.93 -19.88 3.47
C THR A 348 7.43 -19.63 3.20
N GLU A 349 8.06 -20.37 2.29
CA GLU A 349 9.50 -20.22 1.98
C GLU A 349 9.87 -18.79 1.51
N GLU A 350 8.91 -18.06 0.94
CA GLU A 350 9.07 -16.65 0.56
C GLU A 350 9.02 -15.73 1.79
N GLU A 351 8.09 -15.95 2.72
CA GLU A 351 8.04 -15.26 4.02
C GLU A 351 9.27 -15.59 4.88
N GLU A 352 9.79 -16.82 4.84
CA GLU A 352 11.04 -17.23 5.51
C GLU A 352 12.27 -16.59 4.86
N LYS A 353 12.28 -16.40 3.54
CA LYS A 353 13.37 -15.73 2.83
C LYS A 353 13.38 -14.23 3.06
N GLU A 354 12.21 -13.58 3.09
CA GLU A 354 12.07 -12.18 3.48
C GLU A 354 12.44 -11.98 4.96
N LEU A 355 12.06 -12.92 5.86
CA LEU A 355 12.53 -12.96 7.24
C LEU A 355 14.04 -13.23 7.35
N ALA A 356 14.62 -14.05 6.48
CA ALA A 356 16.06 -14.33 6.48
C ALA A 356 16.88 -13.12 6.00
N GLU A 357 16.39 -12.38 5.00
CA GLU A 357 16.93 -11.06 4.64
C GLU A 357 16.73 -10.04 5.78
N LEU A 358 15.68 -10.22 6.60
CA LEU A 358 15.40 -9.39 7.78
C LEU A 358 16.38 -9.63 8.96
N ILE A 359 16.85 -10.87 9.13
CA ILE A 359 17.70 -11.33 10.25
C ILE A 359 19.19 -11.32 9.86
N GLY A 360 19.53 -11.42 8.57
CA GLY A 360 20.91 -11.48 8.07
C GLY A 360 21.67 -10.15 7.97
N SER A 361 21.28 -9.11 8.73
CA SER A 361 21.98 -7.81 8.73
C SER A 361 22.45 -7.32 10.10
N ASP A 362 22.47 -8.21 11.09
CA ASP A 362 23.20 -8.01 12.35
C ASP A 362 24.36 -9.03 12.38
N ASP A 363 25.48 -8.68 11.73
CA ASP A 363 26.85 -9.10 12.06
C ASP A 363 27.82 -8.53 11.01
N GLU A 364 28.23 -7.28 11.21
CA GLU A 364 29.62 -6.76 11.22
C GLU A 364 29.68 -5.23 11.32
#